data_AF-A5L6E7-F1
#
_entry.id   AF-A5L6E7-F1
#
_cell.length_a   1.000
_cell.length_b   1.000
_cell.length_c   1.000
_cell.angle_alpha   90.00
_cell.angle_beta   90.00
_cell.angle_gamma   90.00
#
_symmetry.space_group_name_H-M   'P 1'
#
loop_
_entity.id
_entity.type
_entity.pdbx_description
1 polymer ?
#
loop_
_entity_poly.entity_id
_entity_poly.type
_entity_poly.pdbx_seq_one_letter_code
_entity_poly.pdbx_strand_id
1 'polypeptide(L)'
;MLSYLSSHDTSLFWTQHGGDFAKQTKAANALMLAPGAVQIYYGDEIARDFGPTGSDPMQGTRSDMPWDQITGERAELLKHWQALGQFRQRHPAVAQGKHIIRNSKGYYAFERQYQDDKVLVVYTGSK
;
A
#
# COMPACT_ATOMS: atom_id res chain seq x y z
N MET A 1 10.77 -5.13 -11.57
CA MET A 1 9.34 -4.77 -11.69
C MET A 1 9.04 -3.67 -10.69
N LEU A 2 8.21 -2.71 -11.08
CA LEU A 2 7.72 -1.62 -10.22
C LEU A 2 6.23 -1.85 -9.96
N SER A 3 5.82 -1.87 -8.71
CA SER A 3 4.41 -1.98 -8.30
C SER A 3 3.89 -0.65 -7.77
N TYR A 4 2.64 -0.31 -8.08
CA TYR A 4 1.96 0.89 -7.60
C TYR A 4 0.44 0.62 -7.50
N LEU A 5 -0.26 1.43 -6.71
CA LEU A 5 -1.72 1.35 -6.53
C LEU A 5 -2.45 2.41 -7.36
N SER A 6 -1.94 3.64 -7.30
CA SER A 6 -2.56 4.82 -7.92
C SER A 6 -1.59 5.48 -8.90
N SER A 7 -2.13 6.23 -9.85
CA SER A 7 -1.33 7.07 -10.74
C SER A 7 -2.11 8.31 -11.18
N HIS A 8 -1.38 9.26 -11.76
CA HIS A 8 -1.93 10.50 -12.31
C HIS A 8 -2.70 10.32 -13.63
N ASP A 9 -2.68 9.13 -14.21
CA ASP A 9 -3.27 8.83 -15.53
C ASP A 9 -4.39 7.78 -15.47
N THR A 10 -4.61 7.14 -14.31
CA THR A 10 -5.61 6.07 -14.20
C THR A 10 -6.65 6.35 -13.13
N SER A 11 -6.24 6.40 -11.87
CA SER A 11 -7.17 6.44 -10.74
C SER A 11 -6.44 6.50 -9.40
N LEU A 12 -7.18 6.88 -8.36
CA LEU A 12 -6.79 6.67 -6.97
C LEU A 12 -7.45 5.41 -6.41
N PHE A 13 -6.68 4.51 -5.81
CA PHE A 13 -7.20 3.30 -5.15
C PHE A 13 -8.30 3.66 -4.14
N TRP A 14 -8.07 4.72 -3.37
CA TRP A 14 -9.01 5.25 -2.38
C TRP A 14 -10.42 5.46 -2.95
N THR A 15 -10.51 6.18 -4.07
CA THR A 15 -11.78 6.51 -4.74
C THR A 15 -12.39 5.29 -5.41
N GLN A 16 -11.59 4.46 -6.07
CA GLN A 16 -12.09 3.23 -6.72
C GLN A 16 -12.69 2.22 -5.74
N HIS A 17 -12.24 2.24 -4.49
CA HIS A 17 -12.70 1.29 -3.47
C HIS A 17 -13.64 1.90 -2.43
N GLY A 18 -14.23 3.06 -2.75
CA GLY A 18 -15.36 3.64 -2.04
C GLY A 18 -14.99 4.43 -0.78
N GLY A 19 -13.75 4.89 -0.66
CA GLY A 19 -13.31 5.67 0.50
C GLY A 19 -13.30 4.87 1.80
N ASP A 20 -12.71 3.67 1.76
CA ASP A 20 -12.67 2.73 2.89
C ASP A 20 -11.24 2.60 3.46
N PHE A 21 -11.04 3.11 4.69
CA PHE A 21 -9.74 3.07 5.36
C PHE A 21 -9.23 1.65 5.60
N ALA A 22 -10.12 0.69 5.86
CA ALA A 22 -9.71 -0.69 6.06
C ALA A 22 -9.18 -1.31 4.76
N LYS A 23 -9.79 -0.98 3.61
CA LYS A 23 -9.27 -1.39 2.30
C LYS A 23 -7.95 -0.69 1.95
N GLN A 24 -7.85 0.62 2.18
CA GLN A 24 -6.62 1.38 1.96
C GLN A 24 -5.46 0.82 2.78
N THR A 25 -5.70 0.49 4.05
CA THR A 25 -4.72 -0.13 4.96
C THR A 25 -4.27 -1.51 4.47
N LYS A 26 -5.21 -2.35 3.99
CA LYS A 26 -4.88 -3.66 3.39
C LYS A 26 -4.08 -3.51 2.10
N ALA A 27 -4.39 -2.51 1.27
CA ALA A 27 -3.63 -2.21 0.06
C ALA A 27 -2.20 -1.75 0.37
N ALA A 28 -2.02 -0.94 1.41
CA ALA A 28 -0.71 -0.55 1.92
C ALA A 28 0.13 -1.78 2.30
N ASN A 29 -0.45 -2.73 3.04
CA ASN A 29 0.22 -3.99 3.39
C ASN A 29 0.63 -4.77 2.13
N ALA A 30 -0.29 -4.92 1.17
CA ALA A 30 -0.03 -5.67 -0.05
C ALA A 30 1.09 -5.03 -0.89
N LEU A 31 1.06 -3.71 -1.09
CA LEU A 31 2.07 -2.98 -1.84
C LEU A 31 3.42 -3.02 -1.12
N MET A 32 3.46 -2.63 0.16
CA MET A 32 4.72 -2.49 0.90
C MET A 32 5.39 -3.82 1.24
N LEU A 33 4.66 -4.94 1.11
CA LEU A 33 5.21 -6.31 1.22
C LEU A 33 5.43 -6.99 -0.16
N ALA A 34 5.15 -6.30 -1.26
CA ALA A 34 5.41 -6.82 -2.60
C ALA A 34 6.92 -6.90 -2.91
N PRO A 35 7.36 -7.89 -3.71
CA PRO A 35 8.75 -7.98 -4.14
C PRO A 35 9.10 -6.84 -5.11
N GLY A 36 10.39 -6.54 -5.25
CA GLY A 36 10.89 -5.54 -6.19
C GLY A 36 10.76 -4.10 -5.72
N ALA A 37 10.61 -3.17 -6.66
CA ALA A 37 10.42 -1.76 -6.35
C ALA A 37 8.94 -1.45 -6.15
N VAL A 38 8.64 -0.52 -5.23
CA VAL A 38 7.30 -0.02 -4.99
C VAL A 38 7.29 1.48 -5.19
N GLN A 39 6.24 2.01 -5.80
CA GLN A 39 6.00 3.43 -5.94
C GLN A 39 4.70 3.78 -5.23
N ILE A 40 4.81 4.73 -4.31
CA ILE A 40 3.69 5.35 -3.61
C ILE A 40 3.35 6.62 -4.39
N TYR A 41 2.10 6.76 -4.81
CA TYR A 41 1.64 8.00 -5.41
C TYR A 41 1.15 8.94 -4.29
N TYR A 42 1.53 10.21 -4.36
CA TYR A 42 1.33 11.13 -3.24
C TYR A 42 -0.14 11.16 -2.78
N GLY A 43 -0.34 11.04 -1.47
CA GLY A 43 -1.66 11.00 -0.86
C GLY A 43 -2.27 9.60 -0.74
N ASP A 44 -1.69 8.55 -1.33
CA ASP A 44 -2.10 7.16 -1.02
C ASP A 44 -1.91 6.87 0.48
N GLU A 45 -0.89 7.47 1.09
CA GLU A 45 -0.54 7.33 2.50
C GLU A 45 -1.50 8.02 3.47
N ILE A 46 -2.37 8.91 2.97
CA ILE A 46 -3.38 9.61 3.76
C ILE A 46 -4.80 9.50 3.19
N ALA A 47 -5.04 8.57 2.26
CA ALA A 47 -6.34 8.42 1.61
C ALA A 47 -6.84 9.75 1.01
N ARG A 48 -6.02 10.35 0.15
CA ARG A 48 -6.32 11.61 -0.53
C ARG A 48 -7.51 11.44 -1.48
N ASP A 49 -8.47 12.36 -1.36
CA ASP A 49 -9.68 12.37 -2.18
C ASP A 49 -9.39 12.76 -3.64
N PHE A 50 -10.18 12.20 -4.54
CA PHE A 50 -10.22 12.62 -5.92
C PHE A 50 -10.78 14.04 -6.01
N GLY A 51 -10.07 14.92 -6.70
CA GLY A 51 -10.43 16.32 -6.82
C GLY A 51 -11.40 16.62 -7.96
N PRO A 52 -11.69 17.91 -8.18
CA PRO A 52 -12.48 18.37 -9.30
C PRO A 52 -11.88 17.96 -10.65
N THR A 53 -12.76 17.68 -11.61
CA THR A 53 -12.40 17.43 -13.00
C THR A 53 -12.86 18.57 -13.89
N GLY A 54 -12.16 18.76 -15.01
CA GLY A 54 -12.54 19.67 -16.08
C GLY A 54 -12.74 18.90 -17.38
N SER A 55 -12.11 19.40 -18.46
CA SER A 55 -12.05 18.69 -19.74
C SER A 55 -11.20 17.42 -19.69
N ASP A 56 -10.31 17.28 -18.70
CA ASP A 56 -9.54 16.07 -18.44
C ASP A 56 -10.22 15.26 -17.31
N PRO A 57 -10.79 14.07 -17.61
CA PRO A 57 -11.42 13.22 -16.61
C PRO A 57 -10.46 12.73 -15.52
N MET A 58 -9.15 12.69 -15.79
CA MET A 58 -8.13 12.23 -14.84
C MET A 58 -7.57 13.35 -13.97
N GLN A 59 -7.94 14.60 -14.23
CA GLN A 59 -7.45 15.77 -13.47
C GLN A 59 -7.65 15.61 -11.96
N GLY A 60 -8.75 14.99 -11.53
CA GLY A 60 -9.02 14.77 -10.11
C GLY A 60 -8.01 13.85 -9.40
N THR A 61 -7.26 13.01 -10.13
CA THR A 61 -6.16 12.22 -9.54
C THR A 61 -4.98 13.09 -9.10
N ARG A 62 -4.92 14.34 -9.59
CA ARG A 62 -3.86 15.32 -9.37
C ARG A 62 -4.31 16.44 -8.43
N SER A 63 -5.29 16.17 -7.57
CA SER A 63 -5.77 17.11 -6.55
C SER A 63 -4.67 17.52 -5.56
N ASP A 64 -4.83 18.70 -4.96
CA ASP A 64 -3.92 19.18 -3.94
C ASP A 64 -3.84 18.23 -2.75
N MET A 65 -2.67 18.22 -2.09
CA MET A 65 -2.48 17.44 -0.87
C MET A 65 -3.22 18.11 0.30
N PRO A 66 -4.17 17.43 0.98
CA PRO A 66 -4.94 18.01 2.07
C PRO A 66 -4.16 17.98 3.39
N TRP A 67 -3.10 18.79 3.48
CA TRP A 67 -2.17 18.82 4.62
C TRP A 67 -2.84 19.08 5.97
N ASP A 68 -3.85 19.94 5.98
CA ASP A 68 -4.66 20.30 7.15
C ASP A 68 -5.59 19.19 7.61
N GLN A 69 -5.84 18.18 6.76
CA GLN A 69 -6.74 17.07 7.04
C GLN A 69 -6.00 15.80 7.51
N ILE A 70 -4.68 15.87 7.74
CA ILE A 70 -3.90 14.75 8.30
C ILE A 70 -4.15 14.65 9.81
N THR A 71 -5.38 14.27 10.15
CA THR A 71 -5.88 14.05 11.51
C THR A 71 -6.75 12.79 11.54
N GLY A 72 -7.09 12.29 12.73
CA GLY A 72 -7.96 11.11 12.89
C GLY A 72 -7.45 9.88 12.10
N GLU A 73 -8.34 9.23 11.35
CA GLU A 73 -8.03 8.03 10.57
C GLU A 73 -6.92 8.24 9.52
N ARG A 74 -6.81 9.46 8.94
CA ARG A 74 -5.73 9.77 7.99
C ARG A 74 -4.37 9.81 8.65
N ALA A 75 -4.29 10.34 9.88
CA ALA A 75 -3.05 10.34 10.65
C ALA A 75 -2.65 8.91 11.07
N GLU A 76 -3.61 8.06 11.45
CA GLU A 76 -3.34 6.66 11.77
C GLU A 76 -2.91 5.86 10.53
N LEU A 77 -3.53 6.10 9.37
CA LEU A 77 -3.10 5.53 8.10
C LEU A 77 -1.67 5.94 7.74
N LEU A 78 -1.32 7.22 7.89
CA LEU A 78 0.03 7.71 7.64
C LEU A 78 1.07 7.01 8.54
N LYS A 79 0.79 6.89 9.83
CA LYS A 79 1.64 6.16 10.78
C LYS A 79 1.82 4.70 10.35
N HIS A 80 0.75 4.06 9.86
CA HIS A 80 0.82 2.69 9.34
C HIS A 80 1.73 2.57 8.12
N TRP A 81 1.61 3.48 7.14
CA TRP A 81 2.52 3.55 5.98
C TRP A 81 3.98 3.77 6.39
N GLN A 82 4.23 4.65 7.35
CA GLN A 82 5.56 4.88 7.90
C GLN A 82 6.13 3.62 8.57
N ALA A 83 5.32 2.91 9.36
CA ALA A 83 5.71 1.65 9.98
C ALA A 83 6.07 0.58 8.94
N LEU A 84 5.28 0.47 7.87
CA LEU A 84 5.55 -0.43 6.74
C LEU A 84 6.83 -0.04 5.98
N GLY A 85 7.06 1.25 5.75
CA GLY A 85 8.27 1.76 5.11
C GLY A 85 9.52 1.43 5.92
N GLN A 86 9.48 1.68 7.23
CA GLN A 86 10.57 1.32 8.14
C GLN A 86 10.79 -0.20 8.21
N PHE A 87 9.71 -0.99 8.24
CA PHE A 87 9.81 -2.45 8.21
C PHE A 87 10.49 -2.92 6.92
N ARG A 88 10.03 -2.46 5.76
CA ARG A 88 10.62 -2.80 4.47
C ARG A 88 12.09 -2.39 4.37
N GLN A 89 12.47 -1.24 4.93
CA GLN A 89 13.85 -0.77 4.97
C GLN A 89 14.74 -1.69 5.83
N ARG A 90 14.25 -2.15 6.98
CA ARG A 90 14.98 -3.05 7.88
C ARG A 90 15.05 -4.48 7.35
N HIS A 91 14.16 -4.88 6.45
CA HIS A 91 14.05 -6.24 5.93
C HIS A 91 14.21 -6.31 4.40
N PRO A 92 15.44 -6.29 3.86
CA PRO A 92 15.71 -6.44 2.44
C PRO A 92 15.08 -7.68 1.81
N ALA A 93 14.81 -8.74 2.59
CA ALA A 93 14.14 -9.94 2.12
C ALA A 93 12.78 -9.65 1.51
N VAL A 94 12.05 -8.63 1.96
CA VAL A 94 10.75 -8.27 1.39
C VAL A 94 10.86 -7.93 -0.10
N ALA A 95 11.89 -7.14 -0.47
CA ALA A 95 12.08 -6.68 -1.84
C ALA A 95 12.88 -7.67 -2.71
N GLN A 96 13.94 -8.26 -2.16
CA GLN A 96 14.93 -9.05 -2.92
C GLN A 96 14.86 -10.55 -2.62
N GLY A 97 14.13 -10.95 -1.59
CA GLY A 97 14.10 -12.33 -1.13
C GLY A 97 13.30 -13.25 -2.03
N LYS A 98 13.67 -14.54 -1.97
CA LYS A 98 12.91 -15.60 -2.63
C LYS A 98 11.53 -15.72 -1.97
N HIS A 99 10.49 -15.88 -2.80
CA HIS A 99 9.14 -16.15 -2.33
C HIS A 99 8.97 -17.65 -2.10
N ILE A 100 8.75 -18.07 -0.84
CA ILE A 100 8.54 -19.47 -0.48
C ILE A 100 7.15 -19.61 0.14
N ILE A 101 6.26 -20.36 -0.49
CA ILE A 101 4.90 -20.56 0.02
C ILE A 101 4.94 -21.48 1.25
N ARG A 102 4.27 -21.06 2.34
CA ARG A 102 4.15 -21.79 3.62
C ARG A 102 2.67 -22.04 4.01
N ASN A 103 1.78 -22.05 3.03
CA ASN A 103 0.33 -22.15 3.23
C ASN A 103 -0.10 -23.37 4.07
N SER A 104 -1.20 -23.21 4.80
CA SER A 104 -1.98 -24.31 5.38
C SER A 104 -3.47 -24.03 5.22
N LYS A 105 -4.33 -24.98 5.62
CA LYS A 105 -5.79 -24.85 5.51
C LYS A 105 -6.27 -23.69 6.40
N GLY A 106 -6.89 -22.68 5.79
CA GLY A 106 -7.50 -21.55 6.50
C GLY A 106 -6.72 -20.24 6.51
N TYR A 107 -5.52 -20.19 5.92
CA TYR A 107 -4.77 -18.95 5.75
C TYR A 107 -3.83 -19.00 4.54
N TYR A 108 -3.41 -17.84 4.06
CA TYR A 108 -2.32 -17.72 3.09
C TYR A 108 -1.07 -17.24 3.81
N ALA A 109 0.04 -17.98 3.70
CA ALA A 109 1.31 -17.62 4.32
C ALA A 109 2.47 -17.86 3.37
N PHE A 110 3.44 -16.95 3.40
CA PHE A 110 4.66 -17.07 2.63
C PHE A 110 5.85 -16.49 3.39
N GLU A 111 7.01 -17.04 3.10
CA GLU A 111 8.30 -16.55 3.57
C GLU A 111 8.98 -15.74 2.45
N ARG A 112 9.62 -14.66 2.85
CA ARG A 112 10.62 -13.92 2.09
C ARG A 112 11.97 -14.18 2.74
N GLN A 113 12.89 -14.77 1.99
CA GLN A 113 14.24 -15.05 2.48
C GLN A 113 15.29 -14.42 1.58
N TYR A 114 16.18 -13.61 2.18
CA TYR A 114 17.35 -13.05 1.54
C TYR A 114 18.53 -13.06 2.51
N GLN A 115 19.57 -13.85 2.21
CA GLN A 115 20.69 -14.08 3.13
C GLN A 115 20.16 -14.57 4.50
N ASP A 116 20.51 -13.88 5.58
CA ASP A 116 20.09 -14.18 6.95
C ASP A 116 18.76 -13.51 7.33
N ASP A 117 18.23 -12.61 6.49
CA ASP A 117 16.94 -11.94 6.72
C ASP A 117 15.78 -12.83 6.25
N LYS A 118 14.81 -13.02 7.15
CA LYS A 118 13.64 -13.86 6.94
C LYS A 118 12.40 -13.15 7.46
N VAL A 119 11.42 -12.98 6.58
CA VAL A 119 10.11 -12.43 6.91
C VAL A 119 9.03 -13.45 6.57
N LEU A 120 8.28 -13.90 7.57
CA LEU A 120 7.06 -14.67 7.39
C LEU A 120 5.86 -13.72 7.36
N VAL A 121 5.11 -13.73 6.27
CA VAL A 121 3.85 -12.98 6.15
C VAL A 121 2.71 -13.97 6.22
N VAL A 122 1.74 -13.71 7.09
CA VAL A 122 0.50 -14.50 7.22
C VAL A 122 -0.68 -13.59 6.97
N TYR A 123 -1.51 -13.97 6.00
CA TYR A 123 -2.76 -13.31 5.67
C TYR A 123 -3.93 -14.19 6.10
N THR A 124 -4.64 -13.73 7.13
CA THR A 124 -5.85 -14.36 7.67
C THR A 124 -7.08 -13.60 7.18
N GLY A 125 -7.33 -13.63 5.87
CA GLY A 125 -8.58 -13.11 5.31
C GLY A 125 -9.68 -14.15 5.47
N SER A 126 -10.85 -13.72 5.96
CA SER A 126 -12.10 -14.40 5.68
C SER A 126 -12.34 -14.38 4.17
N LYS A 127 -12.78 -15.50 3.59
CA LYS A 127 -13.30 -15.52 2.21
C LYS A 127 -14.52 -14.61 2.07
#